data_AF-A0A856MDD8-F1
#
_entry.id   AF-A0A856MDD8-F1
#
_cell.length_a   1.000
_cell.length_b   1.000
_cell.length_c   1.000
_cell.angle_alpha   90.00
_cell.angle_beta   90.00
_cell.angle_gamma   90.00
#
_symmetry.space_group_name_H-M   'P 1'
#
loop_
_entity.id
_entity.type
_entity.pdbx_description
1 polymer ?
#
loop_
_entity_poly.entity_id
_entity_poly.type
_entity_poly.pdbx_seq_one_letter_code
_entity_poly.pdbx_strand_id
1 'polypeptide(L)'
;MRLQCFAQSLPENRYQLRDSRIKQAIALNPRTSLMFAKTGLEKVQVPTLILASSGDKTTPALTEQVIGFNKIPSPKWLIGIVGSTHSSIKDPISTAQREEKKQPSSVGDVEVVGKQATDIRKYMKAISLAFASQTTSEANQYKIFLTPEYAQHISTKSFPIRLVTEISPDIMKLVNQAVENYQH
;
A
#
# COMPACT_ATOMS: atom_id res chain seq x y z
N MET A 1 22.96 2.50 -1.91
CA MET A 1 22.27 3.26 -2.98
C MET A 1 20.87 2.68 -3.18
N ARG A 2 19.79 3.45 -2.99
CA ARG A 2 18.40 2.95 -3.14
C ARG A 2 18.04 2.91 -4.63
N LEU A 3 17.28 1.90 -5.08
CA LEU A 3 16.76 1.81 -6.46
C LEU A 3 16.06 3.10 -6.93
N GLN A 4 15.45 3.79 -5.98
CA GLN A 4 14.77 5.07 -6.15
C GLN A 4 15.68 6.19 -6.70
N CYS A 5 16.96 6.23 -6.32
CA CYS A 5 17.90 7.25 -6.80
C CYS A 5 18.27 7.02 -8.27
N PHE A 6 18.39 5.75 -8.68
CA PHE A 6 18.65 5.40 -10.08
C PHE A 6 17.47 5.73 -10.99
N ALA A 7 16.25 5.47 -10.53
CA ALA A 7 15.06 5.77 -11.32
C ALA A 7 14.90 7.28 -11.57
N GLN A 8 15.34 8.14 -10.64
CA GLN A 8 15.34 9.59 -10.82
C GLN A 8 16.41 10.07 -11.82
N SER A 9 17.52 9.35 -11.96
CA SER A 9 18.57 9.67 -12.94
C SER A 9 18.27 9.19 -14.36
N LEU A 10 17.15 8.49 -14.57
CA LEU A 10 16.76 8.06 -15.90
C LEU A 10 16.35 9.28 -16.75
N PRO A 11 16.72 9.34 -18.04
CA PRO A 11 16.28 10.40 -18.93
C PRO A 11 14.75 10.53 -18.95
N GLU A 12 14.22 11.75 -19.04
CA GLU A 12 12.79 11.95 -19.23
C GLU A 12 12.36 11.48 -20.63
N ASN A 13 11.93 10.21 -20.72
CA ASN A 13 11.49 9.60 -21.96
C ASN A 13 10.10 8.94 -21.81
N ARG A 14 9.45 8.62 -22.93
CA ARG A 14 8.22 7.83 -22.96
C ARG A 14 8.56 6.36 -22.80
N TYR A 15 8.61 5.90 -21.55
CA TYR A 15 8.82 4.49 -21.23
C TYR A 15 7.53 3.68 -21.42
N GLN A 16 7.62 2.58 -22.16
CA GLN A 16 6.57 1.55 -22.22
C GLN A 16 6.78 0.57 -21.07
N LEU A 17 6.21 0.88 -19.89
CA LEU A 17 6.32 0.03 -18.69
C LEU A 17 5.27 -1.09 -18.65
N ARG A 18 4.28 -1.07 -19.55
CA ARG A 18 3.19 -2.05 -19.57
C ARG A 18 3.61 -3.32 -20.29
N ASP A 19 3.36 -4.45 -19.63
CA ASP A 19 3.31 -5.78 -20.23
C ASP A 19 1.83 -6.23 -20.33
N SER A 20 1.39 -6.62 -21.53
CA SER A 20 -0.01 -7.00 -21.80
C SER A 20 -0.44 -8.34 -21.18
N ARG A 21 0.53 -9.15 -20.73
CA ARG A 21 0.28 -10.42 -20.05
C ARG A 21 -0.14 -10.23 -18.60
N ILE A 22 0.25 -9.11 -17.97
CA ILE A 22 -0.16 -8.77 -16.61
C ILE A 22 -1.66 -8.47 -16.61
N LYS A 23 -2.39 -9.19 -15.74
CA LYS A 23 -3.86 -9.07 -15.63
C LYS A 23 -4.31 -8.27 -14.42
N GLN A 24 -3.49 -8.20 -13.38
CA GLN A 24 -3.77 -7.51 -12.12
C GLN A 24 -2.44 -7.13 -11.43
N ALA A 25 -2.48 -6.17 -10.51
CA ALA A 25 -1.31 -5.76 -9.73
C ALA A 25 -1.65 -5.60 -8.24
N ILE A 26 -0.74 -6.06 -7.37
CA ILE A 26 -0.75 -5.75 -5.94
C ILE A 26 0.49 -4.92 -5.64
N ALA A 27 0.31 -3.70 -5.14
CA ALA A 27 1.39 -2.80 -4.77
C ALA A 27 1.40 -2.62 -3.24
N LEU A 28 2.48 -3.08 -2.60
CA LEU A 28 2.61 -3.04 -1.15
C LEU A 28 3.47 -1.84 -0.74
N ASN A 29 2.87 -0.89 0.00
CA ASN A 29 3.53 0.34 0.45
C ASN A 29 4.28 1.06 -0.69
N PRO A 30 3.66 1.23 -1.89
CA PRO A 30 4.38 1.71 -3.06
C PRO A 30 4.90 3.13 -2.85
N ARG A 31 6.03 3.43 -3.50
CA ARG A 31 6.46 4.80 -3.75
C ARG A 31 5.96 5.22 -5.12
N THR A 32 5.21 6.32 -5.22
CA THR A 32 4.59 6.73 -6.49
C THR A 32 4.94 8.14 -6.92
N SER A 33 5.22 9.06 -5.99
CA SER A 33 5.37 10.49 -6.26
C SER A 33 6.46 10.80 -7.28
N LEU A 34 7.62 10.17 -7.12
CA LEU A 34 8.81 10.40 -7.93
C LEU A 34 8.85 9.54 -9.21
N MET A 35 8.18 8.39 -9.21
CA MET A 35 8.36 7.37 -10.26
C MET A 35 7.43 7.55 -11.45
N PHE A 36 6.25 8.15 -11.24
CA PHE A 36 5.18 8.15 -12.26
C PHE A 36 4.75 9.55 -12.71
N ALA A 37 5.52 10.59 -12.35
CA ALA A 37 5.20 11.98 -12.66
C ALA A 37 3.73 12.34 -12.30
N LYS A 38 3.16 13.37 -12.95
CA LYS A 38 1.80 13.81 -12.66
C LYS A 38 0.74 12.81 -13.15
N THR A 39 0.90 12.27 -14.36
CA THR A 39 -0.12 11.52 -15.12
C THR A 39 0.24 10.05 -15.40
N GLY A 40 1.40 9.55 -14.98
CA GLY A 40 1.85 8.21 -15.32
C GLY A 40 0.95 7.11 -14.73
N LEU A 41 0.41 7.31 -13.52
CA LEU A 41 -0.50 6.35 -12.88
C LEU A 41 -1.88 6.31 -13.56
N GLU A 42 -2.29 7.35 -14.28
CA GLU A 42 -3.56 7.38 -15.03
C GLU A 42 -3.54 6.38 -16.20
N LYS A 43 -2.34 5.90 -16.59
CA LYS A 43 -2.17 4.93 -17.67
C LYS A 43 -2.28 3.47 -17.21
N VAL A 44 -2.49 3.21 -15.92
CA VAL A 44 -2.71 1.85 -15.40
C VAL A 44 -4.05 1.32 -15.94
N GLN A 45 -4.01 0.13 -16.54
CA GLN A 45 -5.17 -0.49 -17.22
C GLN A 45 -5.58 -1.82 -16.61
N VAL A 46 -4.97 -2.22 -15.49
CA VAL A 46 -5.25 -3.48 -14.82
C VAL A 46 -5.84 -3.21 -13.43
N PRO A 47 -6.75 -4.07 -12.94
CA PRO A 47 -7.16 -4.06 -11.55
C PRO A 47 -5.97 -3.94 -10.62
N THR A 48 -6.02 -3.00 -9.68
CA THR A 48 -4.88 -2.70 -8.79
C THR A 48 -5.32 -2.64 -7.33
N LEU A 49 -4.63 -3.41 -6.48
CA LEU A 49 -4.76 -3.36 -5.02
C LEU A 49 -3.53 -2.66 -4.43
N ILE A 50 -3.76 -1.64 -3.61
CA ILE A 50 -2.70 -0.88 -2.93
C ILE A 50 -2.82 -1.07 -1.43
N LEU A 51 -1.71 -1.37 -0.77
CA LEU A 51 -1.59 -1.24 0.68
C LEU A 51 -1.04 0.14 1.03
N ALA A 52 -1.76 0.82 1.92
CA ALA A 52 -1.30 1.97 2.63
C ALA A 52 -1.11 1.69 4.13
N SER A 53 0.08 2.02 4.65
CA SER A 53 0.50 1.77 6.03
C SER A 53 0.73 3.08 6.77
N SER A 54 -0.12 3.41 7.76
CA SER A 54 -0.11 4.76 8.35
C SER A 54 1.16 5.08 9.14
N GLY A 55 1.88 4.08 9.64
CA GLY A 55 3.17 4.21 10.33
C GLY A 55 4.37 4.02 9.41
N ASP A 56 4.19 4.01 8.09
CA ASP A 56 5.27 3.88 7.12
C ASP A 56 6.09 5.17 7.03
N LYS A 57 7.31 5.15 7.58
CA LYS A 57 8.26 6.25 7.46
C LYS A 57 9.16 6.18 6.22
N THR A 58 9.13 5.07 5.48
CA THR A 58 9.96 4.87 4.29
C THR A 58 9.26 5.39 3.04
N THR A 59 7.97 5.12 2.91
CA THR A 59 7.08 5.62 1.85
C THR A 59 5.79 6.13 2.50
N PRO A 60 5.75 7.39 2.99
CA PRO A 60 4.63 7.89 3.79
C PRO A 60 3.26 7.71 3.14
N ALA A 61 2.29 7.23 3.92
CA ALA A 61 1.01 6.79 3.38
C ALA A 61 0.28 7.86 2.57
N LEU A 62 0.19 9.08 3.08
CA LEU A 62 -0.57 10.13 2.38
C LEU A 62 0.09 10.52 1.05
N THR A 63 1.39 10.82 1.07
CA THR A 63 2.12 11.36 -0.08
C THR A 63 2.45 10.31 -1.13
N GLU A 64 2.73 9.08 -0.74
CA GLU A 64 3.21 8.03 -1.64
C GLU A 64 2.14 7.01 -2.01
N GLN A 65 1.16 6.75 -1.15
CA GLN A 65 0.24 5.62 -1.30
C GLN A 65 -1.19 6.09 -1.60
N VAL A 66 -1.74 7.01 -0.78
CA VAL A 66 -3.12 7.54 -0.92
C VAL A 66 -3.25 8.46 -2.13
N ILE A 67 -2.36 9.46 -2.28
CA ILE A 67 -2.37 10.33 -3.47
C ILE A 67 -2.13 9.54 -4.74
N GLY A 68 -1.23 8.56 -4.72
CA GLY A 68 -0.98 7.66 -5.84
C GLY A 68 -2.22 6.87 -6.23
N PHE A 69 -2.88 6.24 -5.25
CA PHE A 69 -4.13 5.51 -5.45
C PHE A 69 -5.22 6.36 -6.12
N ASN A 70 -5.36 7.63 -5.73
CA ASN A 70 -6.39 8.50 -6.29
C ASN A 70 -6.23 8.69 -7.81
N LYS A 71 -4.99 8.64 -8.33
CA LYS A 71 -4.68 8.81 -9.75
C LYS A 71 -4.89 7.56 -10.62
N ILE A 72 -5.05 6.38 -10.01
CA ILE A 72 -5.22 5.12 -10.76
C ILE A 72 -6.67 5.01 -11.25
N PRO A 73 -6.93 4.52 -12.48
CA PRO A 73 -8.30 4.23 -12.92
C PRO A 73 -8.90 3.00 -12.23
N SER A 74 -10.23 2.95 -12.15
CA SER A 74 -10.96 1.76 -11.67
C SER A 74 -10.88 0.60 -12.67
N PRO A 75 -10.97 -0.68 -12.20
CA PRO A 75 -11.19 -1.08 -10.82
C PRO A 75 -9.92 -1.02 -9.95
N LYS A 76 -10.05 -0.51 -8.73
CA LYS A 76 -8.94 -0.35 -7.80
C LYS A 76 -9.41 -0.48 -6.35
N TRP A 77 -8.49 -0.85 -5.47
CA TRP A 77 -8.72 -0.98 -4.04
C TRP A 77 -7.55 -0.40 -3.25
N LEU A 78 -7.85 0.37 -2.22
CA LEU A 78 -6.89 0.87 -1.25
C LEU A 78 -7.20 0.23 0.11
N ILE A 79 -6.25 -0.52 0.62
CA ILE A 79 -6.25 -1.00 2.00
C ILE A 79 -5.50 0.03 2.84
N GLY A 80 -6.14 0.60 3.87
CA GLY A 80 -5.46 1.35 4.91
C GLY A 80 -5.34 0.52 6.17
N ILE A 81 -4.12 0.32 6.67
CA ILE A 81 -3.88 -0.30 7.98
C ILE A 81 -3.27 0.75 8.91
N VAL A 82 -3.99 1.08 9.97
CA VAL A 82 -3.54 2.05 10.97
C VAL A 82 -2.53 1.37 11.89
N GLY A 83 -1.37 2.02 12.08
CA GLY A 83 -0.29 1.54 12.94
C GLY A 83 0.66 0.53 12.28
N SER A 84 0.40 0.06 11.05
CA SER A 84 1.38 -0.74 10.31
C SER A 84 2.52 0.12 9.80
N THR A 85 3.72 -0.46 9.73
CA THR A 85 4.93 0.18 9.21
C THR A 85 5.37 -0.45 7.89
N HIS A 86 6.39 0.12 7.25
CA HIS A 86 6.91 -0.38 5.98
C HIS A 86 7.27 -1.87 6.05
N SER A 87 7.84 -2.28 7.19
CA SER A 87 8.34 -3.65 7.39
C SER A 87 7.29 -4.64 7.88
N SER A 88 6.05 -4.21 8.19
CA SER A 88 5.02 -5.09 8.74
C SER A 88 4.61 -6.24 7.82
N ILE A 89 4.79 -6.08 6.51
CA ILE A 89 4.45 -7.10 5.51
C ILE A 89 5.62 -8.01 5.15
N LYS A 90 6.81 -7.77 5.71
CA LYS A 90 8.00 -8.59 5.43
C LYS A 90 7.91 -9.95 6.10
N ASP A 91 8.56 -10.93 5.49
CA ASP A 91 8.70 -12.26 6.10
C ASP A 91 9.42 -12.14 7.45
N PRO A 92 8.90 -12.76 8.54
CA PRO A 92 9.54 -12.74 9.85
C PRO A 92 11.02 -13.13 9.82
N ILE A 93 11.41 -14.07 8.96
CA ILE A 93 12.81 -14.52 8.83
C ILE A 93 13.69 -13.36 8.36
N SER A 94 13.18 -12.53 7.44
CA SER A 94 13.88 -11.34 6.95
C SER A 94 13.95 -10.19 7.97
N THR A 95 13.18 -10.27 9.05
CA THR A 95 13.17 -9.29 10.15
C THR A 95 13.71 -9.83 11.48
N ALA A 96 14.11 -11.11 11.55
CA ALA A 96 14.51 -11.77 12.78
C ALA A 96 15.63 -11.01 13.54
N GLN A 97 16.63 -10.50 12.81
CA GLN A 97 17.71 -9.68 13.40
C GLN A 97 17.24 -8.32 13.96
N ARG A 98 16.11 -7.80 13.48
CA ARG A 98 15.51 -6.55 13.98
C ARG A 98 14.64 -6.78 15.22
N GLU A 99 14.07 -7.98 15.38
CA GLU A 99 13.36 -8.39 16.60
C GLU A 99 14.31 -8.58 17.78
N GLU A 100 15.53 -9.06 17.52
CA GLU A 100 16.57 -9.24 18.54
C GLU A 100 17.16 -7.89 19.01
N LYS A 101 17.24 -6.89 18.13
CA LYS A 101 17.62 -5.52 18.49
C LYS A 101 16.43 -4.77 19.10
N LYS A 102 16.09 -5.09 20.34
CA LYS A 102 15.05 -4.42 21.17
C LYS A 102 15.25 -2.92 21.40
N GLN A 103 16.30 -2.30 20.87
CA GLN A 103 16.56 -0.87 21.06
C GLN A 103 16.04 -0.08 19.85
N PRO A 104 14.90 0.62 19.99
CA PRO A 104 14.56 1.66 19.04
C PRO A 104 15.71 2.67 19.05
N SER A 105 16.33 2.89 17.88
CA SER A 105 17.42 3.84 17.70
C SER A 105 17.02 5.29 18.04
N SER A 106 15.72 5.56 18.16
CA SER A 106 15.14 6.79 18.66
C SER A 106 13.68 6.57 19.06
N VAL A 107 13.18 7.40 19.99
CA VAL A 107 11.77 7.46 20.37
C VAL A 107 10.96 7.78 19.12
N GLY A 108 10.15 6.82 18.66
CA GLY A 108 9.33 6.93 17.45
C GLY A 108 9.72 5.98 16.32
N ASP A 109 10.87 5.29 16.35
CA ASP A 109 11.28 4.29 15.34
C ASP A 109 10.79 2.87 15.65
N VAL A 110 9.56 2.76 16.13
CA VAL A 110 8.97 1.46 16.45
C VAL A 110 8.42 0.85 15.16
N GLU A 111 9.26 0.08 14.47
CA GLU A 111 8.82 -0.78 13.37
C GLU A 111 7.95 -1.92 13.90
N VAL A 112 6.77 -2.11 13.31
CA VAL A 112 5.89 -3.24 13.65
C VAL A 112 6.34 -4.43 12.81
N VAL A 113 7.10 -5.34 13.41
CA VAL A 113 7.71 -6.52 12.76
C VAL A 113 7.47 -7.80 13.55
N GLY A 114 7.89 -8.94 13.01
CA GLY A 114 7.86 -10.19 13.75
C GLY A 114 6.49 -10.58 14.24
N LYS A 115 6.42 -11.09 15.47
CA LYS A 115 5.15 -11.50 16.09
C LYS A 115 4.11 -10.39 16.13
N GLN A 116 4.51 -9.12 16.29
CA GLN A 116 3.59 -7.98 16.34
C GLN A 116 2.84 -7.77 15.01
N ALA A 117 3.49 -8.05 13.87
CA ALA A 117 2.87 -7.89 12.55
C ALA A 117 2.16 -9.16 12.04
N THR A 118 1.92 -10.15 12.91
CA THR A 118 1.31 -11.44 12.51
C THR A 118 -0.06 -11.26 11.90
N ASP A 119 -0.92 -10.45 12.51
CA ASP A 119 -2.29 -10.26 12.03
C ASP A 119 -2.32 -9.47 10.72
N ILE A 120 -1.42 -8.48 10.57
CA ILE A 120 -1.21 -7.76 9.32
C ILE A 120 -0.85 -8.75 8.20
N ARG A 121 0.13 -9.63 8.43
CA ARG A 121 0.54 -10.62 7.41
C ARG A 121 -0.54 -11.64 7.09
N LYS A 122 -1.30 -12.10 8.10
CA LYS A 122 -2.45 -13.01 7.88
C LYS A 122 -3.49 -12.34 6.99
N TYR A 123 -3.87 -11.10 7.31
CA TYR A 123 -4.79 -10.32 6.49
C TYR A 123 -4.25 -10.14 5.06
N MET A 124 -2.97 -9.76 4.91
CA MET A 124 -2.36 -9.58 3.60
C MET A 124 -2.33 -10.87 2.76
N LYS A 125 -2.11 -12.03 3.37
CA LYS A 125 -2.22 -13.33 2.67
C LYS A 125 -3.65 -13.57 2.18
N ALA A 126 -4.64 -13.37 3.06
CA ALA A 126 -6.04 -13.58 2.74
C ALA A 126 -6.53 -12.67 1.60
N ILE A 127 -6.24 -11.37 1.68
CA ILE A 127 -6.70 -10.41 0.67
C ILE A 127 -5.94 -10.56 -0.65
N SER A 128 -4.65 -10.92 -0.61
CA SER A 128 -3.89 -11.19 -1.84
C SER A 128 -4.45 -12.42 -2.59
N LEU A 129 -4.82 -13.47 -1.85
CA LEU A 129 -5.51 -14.62 -2.40
C LEU A 129 -6.85 -14.20 -3.02
N ALA A 130 -7.67 -13.47 -2.26
CA ALA A 130 -8.99 -13.04 -2.74
C ALA A 130 -8.92 -12.18 -4.00
N PHE A 131 -7.92 -11.30 -4.08
CA PHE A 131 -7.65 -10.46 -5.24
C PHE A 131 -7.21 -11.27 -6.46
N ALA A 132 -6.26 -12.19 -6.29
CA ALA A 132 -5.79 -13.06 -7.37
C ALA A 132 -6.91 -13.98 -7.91
N SER A 133 -7.76 -14.50 -7.03
CA SER A 133 -8.92 -15.32 -7.39
C SER A 133 -9.96 -14.59 -8.22
N GLN A 134 -9.92 -13.25 -8.34
CA GLN A 134 -10.83 -12.53 -9.24
C GLN A 134 -10.59 -12.83 -10.73
N THR A 135 -9.49 -13.51 -11.07
CA THR A 135 -9.20 -13.96 -12.45
C THR A 135 -9.52 -15.44 -12.70
N THR A 136 -10.09 -16.13 -11.71
CA THR A 136 -10.37 -17.58 -11.77
C THR A 136 -11.87 -17.86 -11.66
N SER A 137 -12.27 -19.13 -11.76
CA SER A 137 -13.66 -19.55 -11.56
C SER A 137 -14.19 -19.27 -10.16
N GLU A 138 -13.30 -19.11 -9.17
CA GLU A 138 -13.65 -18.89 -7.77
C GLU A 138 -13.90 -17.41 -7.42
N ALA A 139 -13.85 -16.49 -8.40
CA ALA A 139 -13.99 -15.04 -8.17
C ALA A 139 -15.17 -14.67 -7.27
N ASN A 140 -16.35 -15.25 -7.52
CA ASN A 140 -17.56 -14.99 -6.74
C ASN A 140 -17.43 -15.44 -5.27
N GLN A 141 -16.74 -16.56 -5.00
CA GLN A 141 -16.52 -17.06 -3.65
C GLN A 141 -15.62 -16.11 -2.85
N TYR A 142 -14.61 -15.52 -3.50
CA TYR A 142 -13.63 -14.65 -2.85
C TYR A 142 -14.00 -13.17 -2.83
N LYS A 143 -15.01 -12.76 -3.61
CA LYS A 143 -15.40 -11.34 -3.76
C LYS A 143 -15.73 -10.67 -2.42
N ILE A 144 -16.33 -11.40 -1.48
CA ILE A 144 -16.71 -10.87 -0.16
C ILE A 144 -15.51 -10.35 0.64
N PHE A 145 -14.31 -10.91 0.43
CA PHE A 145 -13.10 -10.50 1.13
C PHE A 145 -12.49 -9.18 0.60
N LEU A 146 -12.98 -8.68 -0.54
CA LEU A 146 -12.56 -7.42 -1.16
C LEU A 146 -13.55 -6.28 -0.88
N THR A 147 -14.26 -6.35 0.26
CA THR A 147 -15.29 -5.39 0.64
C THR A 147 -14.87 -4.54 1.85
N PRO A 148 -15.34 -3.29 1.95
CA PRO A 148 -15.15 -2.46 3.15
C PRO A 148 -15.65 -3.15 4.42
N GLU A 149 -16.79 -3.86 4.33
CA GLU A 149 -17.43 -4.54 5.45
C GLU A 149 -16.56 -5.66 6.00
N TYR A 150 -15.97 -6.49 5.14
CA TYR A 150 -15.06 -7.54 5.58
C TYR A 150 -13.78 -6.99 6.20
N ALA A 151 -13.19 -5.93 5.59
CA ALA A 151 -12.02 -5.26 6.14
C ALA A 151 -12.29 -4.67 7.54
N GLN A 152 -13.47 -4.09 7.74
CA GLN A 152 -13.92 -3.61 9.05
C GLN A 152 -14.16 -4.76 10.03
N HIS A 153 -14.73 -5.88 9.58
CA HIS A 153 -15.00 -7.05 10.41
C HIS A 153 -13.72 -7.70 10.96
N ILE A 154 -12.69 -7.81 10.14
CA ILE A 154 -11.40 -8.42 10.53
C ILE A 154 -10.44 -7.44 11.21
N SER A 155 -10.81 -6.16 11.31
CA SER A 155 -10.03 -5.15 12.01
C SER A 155 -9.86 -5.52 13.49
N THR A 156 -8.68 -5.24 14.03
CA THR A 156 -8.41 -5.38 15.47
C THR A 156 -8.27 -4.01 16.13
N LYS A 157 -8.28 -3.95 17.47
CA LYS A 157 -7.96 -2.71 18.18
C LYS A 157 -6.55 -2.21 17.87
N SER A 158 -5.59 -3.12 17.73
CA SER A 158 -4.19 -2.80 17.43
C SER A 158 -3.98 -2.38 15.98
N PHE A 159 -4.75 -2.98 15.06
CA PHE A 159 -4.66 -2.70 13.62
C PHE A 159 -6.07 -2.50 13.04
N PRO A 160 -6.61 -1.28 13.15
CA PRO A 160 -7.78 -0.88 12.38
C PRO A 160 -7.47 -0.99 10.88
N ILE A 161 -8.34 -1.70 10.14
CA ILE A 161 -8.21 -1.93 8.70
C ILE A 161 -9.40 -1.28 8.00
N ARG A 162 -9.12 -0.55 6.92
CA ARG A 162 -10.14 0.01 6.02
C ARG A 162 -9.83 -0.42 4.60
N LEU A 163 -10.87 -0.63 3.82
CA LEU A 163 -10.76 -0.86 2.40
C LEU A 163 -11.72 0.08 1.69
N VAL A 164 -11.23 0.76 0.66
CA VAL A 164 -12.03 1.65 -0.19
C VAL A 164 -11.70 1.41 -1.65
N THR A 165 -12.68 1.61 -2.54
CA THR A 165 -12.48 1.56 -4.00
C THR A 165 -12.36 2.96 -4.61
N GLU A 166 -12.72 3.98 -3.85
CA GLU A 166 -12.66 5.38 -4.23
C GLU A 166 -12.43 6.27 -2.99
N ILE A 167 -11.94 7.48 -3.20
CA ILE A 167 -11.83 8.51 -2.17
C ILE A 167 -12.59 9.72 -2.67
N SER A 168 -13.50 10.25 -1.86
CA SER A 168 -14.29 11.40 -2.27
C SER A 168 -13.39 12.63 -2.44
N PRO A 169 -13.77 13.58 -3.32
CA PRO A 169 -13.03 14.83 -3.50
C PRO A 169 -12.83 15.60 -2.19
N ASP A 170 -13.79 15.57 -1.26
CA ASP A 170 -13.68 16.27 0.01
C ASP A 170 -12.65 15.64 0.94
N ILE A 171 -12.57 14.31 1.00
CA ILE A 171 -11.49 13.63 1.73
C ILE A 171 -10.14 13.92 1.07
N MET A 172 -10.08 13.97 -0.26
CA MET A 172 -8.83 14.33 -0.95
C MET A 172 -8.38 15.77 -0.65
N LYS A 173 -9.30 16.72 -0.48
CA LYS A 173 -8.95 18.08 -0.02
C LYS A 173 -8.29 18.05 1.36
N LEU A 174 -8.86 17.29 2.30
CA LEU A 174 -8.29 17.14 3.64
C LEU A 174 -6.91 16.47 3.60
N VAL A 175 -6.72 15.45 2.76
CA VAL A 175 -5.43 14.80 2.56
C VAL A 175 -4.39 15.80 2.03
N ASN A 176 -4.75 16.60 1.03
CA ASN A 176 -3.83 17.59 0.46
C ASN A 176 -3.45 18.67 1.49
N GLN A 177 -4.43 19.19 2.25
CA GLN A 177 -4.19 20.15 3.33
C GLN A 177 -3.27 19.57 4.42
N ALA A 178 -3.48 18.31 4.80
CA ALA A 178 -2.62 17.64 5.76
C ALA A 178 -1.17 17.54 5.23
N VAL A 179 -1.00 17.20 3.95
CA VAL A 179 0.33 17.11 3.32
C VAL A 179 1.03 18.47 3.27
N GLU A 180 0.32 19.54 2.91
CA GLU A 180 0.86 20.91 2.88
C GLU A 180 1.32 21.37 4.27
N ASN A 181 0.52 21.12 5.30
CA ASN A 181 0.87 21.48 6.69
C ASN A 181 2.09 20.73 7.25
N TYR A 182 2.42 19.55 6.72
CA TYR A 182 3.59 18.77 7.13
C TYR A 182 4.89 19.18 6.39
N GLN A 183 4.79 20.02 5.35
CA GLN A 183 5.96 20.52 4.60
C GLN A 183 6.45 21.89 5.11
N HIS A 184 5.76 22.47 6.10
CA HIS A 184 6.13 23.68 6.83
C HIS A 184 6.45 23.35 8.29
#